data_AF-A0A2L2YSW0-F1
#
_entry.id   AF-A0A2L2YSW0-F1
#
_cell.length_a   1.000
_cell.length_b   1.000
_cell.length_c   1.000
_cell.angle_alpha   90.00
_cell.angle_beta   90.00
_cell.angle_gamma   90.00
#
_symmetry.space_group_name_H-M   'P 1'
#
loop_
_entity.id
_entity.type
_entity.pdbx_description
1 polymer ?
#
loop_
_entity_poly.entity_id
_entity_poly.type
_entity_poly.pdbx_seq_one_letter_code
_entity_poly.pdbx_strand_id
1 'polypeptide(L)'
;MVCQFCKEGAFARNGRFECLLNCHICNSSGHPSCFGLLPQALKVINESKWECFHCKICVICGEKTEKKRMLCCNLCDKIYHATCTTPCFPRPARGTWSCDNCKKKSVAKKEKNHINRVANSVKERYKKHNFKFSAVRKIKNQTYSVIKKKSTHSKKESQCSSDSSSSEDNTVTEPKST
;
A
#
# COMPACT_ATOMS: atom_id res chain seq x y z
N MET A 1 21.92 26.66 -18.56
CA MET A 1 21.69 25.31 -19.10
C MET A 1 20.34 25.31 -19.80
N VAL A 2 20.25 24.81 -21.04
CA VAL A 2 19.03 24.86 -21.87
C VAL A 2 18.74 23.51 -22.51
N CYS A 3 17.48 23.23 -22.79
CA CYS A 3 17.07 22.00 -23.47
C CYS A 3 17.53 21.98 -24.93
N GLN A 4 18.18 20.91 -25.36
CA GLN A 4 18.69 20.77 -26.73
C GLN A 4 17.57 20.76 -27.80
N PHE A 5 16.37 20.29 -27.47
CA PHE A 5 15.25 20.17 -28.42
C PHE A 5 14.41 21.44 -28.54
N CYS A 6 14.04 22.02 -27.40
CA CYS A 6 13.14 23.17 -27.40
C CYS A 6 13.83 24.52 -27.15
N LYS A 7 15.12 24.51 -26.79
CA LYS A 7 15.95 25.70 -26.48
C LYS A 7 15.51 26.50 -25.25
N GLU A 8 14.48 26.05 -24.56
CA GLU A 8 14.01 26.63 -23.29
C GLU A 8 14.87 26.20 -22.09
N GLY A 9 14.74 26.96 -21.00
CA GLY A 9 15.37 26.69 -19.69
C GLY A 9 14.70 25.54 -18.94
N ALA A 10 14.13 25.84 -17.76
CA ALA A 10 13.49 24.84 -16.89
C ALA A 10 12.02 24.54 -17.23
N PHE A 11 11.46 25.21 -18.24
CA PHE A 11 10.07 25.04 -18.65
C PHE A 11 10.03 24.41 -20.05
N ALA A 12 9.32 23.30 -20.17
CA ALA A 12 9.06 22.69 -21.48
C ALA A 12 8.09 23.55 -22.30
N ARG A 13 7.99 23.29 -23.62
CA ARG A 13 7.12 24.05 -24.54
C ARG A 13 5.63 24.06 -24.15
N ASN A 14 5.20 23.10 -23.34
CA ASN A 14 3.84 23.02 -22.80
C ASN A 14 3.65 23.87 -21.52
N GLY A 15 4.64 24.69 -21.14
CA GLY A 15 4.62 25.53 -19.95
C GLY A 15 4.86 24.78 -18.64
N ARG A 16 5.12 23.46 -18.67
CA ARG A 16 5.37 22.68 -17.46
C ARG A 16 6.82 22.80 -17.04
N PHE A 17 7.02 23.02 -15.74
CA PHE A 17 8.34 22.96 -15.13
C PHE A 17 8.86 21.51 -15.13
N GLU A 18 10.07 21.32 -15.63
CA GLU A 18 10.77 20.04 -15.65
C GLU A 18 12.26 20.26 -15.40
N CYS A 19 12.84 19.56 -14.41
CA CYS A 19 14.29 19.58 -14.25
C CYS A 19 14.96 18.96 -15.48
N LEU A 20 15.95 19.66 -16.05
CA LEU A 20 16.71 19.17 -17.20
C LEU A 20 17.54 17.94 -16.81
N LEU A 21 17.45 16.89 -17.62
CA LEU A 21 18.36 15.76 -17.56
C LEU A 21 19.67 16.12 -18.27
N ASN A 22 20.80 15.72 -17.69
CA ASN A 22 22.13 16.00 -18.22
C ASN A 22 22.86 14.70 -18.54
N CYS A 23 23.25 14.51 -19.80
CA CYS A 23 23.96 13.32 -20.20
C CYS A 23 25.37 13.33 -19.61
N HIS A 24 25.74 12.29 -18.86
CA HIS A 24 27.07 12.19 -18.26
C HIS A 24 28.21 12.03 -19.28
N ILE A 25 27.89 11.68 -20.54
CA ILE A 25 28.88 11.40 -21.59
C ILE A 25 29.12 12.64 -22.47
N CYS A 26 28.06 13.27 -22.98
CA CYS A 26 28.18 14.38 -23.92
C CYS A 26 27.70 15.73 -23.36
N ASN A 27 27.32 15.79 -22.08
CA ASN A 27 26.79 16.97 -21.41
C ASN A 27 25.57 17.62 -22.07
N SER A 28 24.89 16.92 -22.99
CA SER A 28 23.63 17.39 -23.56
C SER A 28 22.56 17.47 -22.48
N SER A 29 21.82 18.58 -22.45
CA SER A 29 20.71 18.79 -21.53
C SER A 29 19.36 18.73 -22.24
N GLY A 30 18.32 18.23 -21.58
CA GLY A 30 16.97 18.30 -22.14
C GLY A 30 15.88 17.89 -21.18
N HIS A 31 14.66 18.37 -21.45
CA HIS A 31 13.48 18.01 -20.69
C HIS A 31 13.16 16.51 -20.87
N PRO A 32 12.79 15.79 -19.80
CA PRO A 32 12.28 14.43 -19.89
C PRO A 32 11.19 14.27 -20.96
N SER A 33 10.22 15.19 -21.02
CA SER A 33 9.16 15.14 -22.03
C SER A 33 9.66 15.37 -23.45
N CYS A 34 10.66 16.24 -23.65
CA CYS A 34 11.31 16.44 -24.95
C CYS A 34 12.08 15.19 -25.41
N PHE A 35 12.59 14.38 -24.49
CA PHE A 35 13.14 13.05 -24.79
C PHE A 35 12.06 11.96 -24.95
N GLY A 36 10.78 12.31 -24.82
CA GLY A 36 9.66 11.36 -24.87
C GLY A 36 9.55 10.46 -23.64
N LEU A 37 10.20 10.81 -22.52
CA LEU A 37 10.19 10.00 -21.30
C LEU A 37 8.92 10.28 -20.49
N LEU A 38 8.37 9.22 -19.90
CA LEU A 38 7.24 9.36 -18.97
C LEU A 38 7.76 9.63 -17.55
N PRO A 39 6.97 10.28 -16.67
CA PRO A 39 7.38 10.56 -15.29
C PRO A 39 7.85 9.32 -14.51
N GLN A 40 7.32 8.14 -14.83
CA GLN A 40 7.72 6.88 -14.21
C GLN A 40 9.18 6.52 -14.49
N ALA A 41 9.75 6.93 -15.64
CA ALA A 41 11.15 6.69 -15.95
C ALA A 41 12.08 7.52 -15.06
N LEU A 42 11.65 8.70 -14.60
CA LEU A 42 12.47 9.60 -13.79
C LEU A 42 12.96 8.97 -12.49
N LYS A 43 12.15 8.09 -11.88
CA LYS A 43 12.57 7.37 -10.69
C LYS A 43 13.81 6.52 -10.96
N VAL A 44 13.83 5.81 -12.07
CA VAL A 44 14.97 4.96 -12.47
C VAL A 44 16.15 5.81 -12.92
N ILE A 45 15.88 6.88 -13.67
CA ILE A 45 16.90 7.76 -14.22
C ILE A 45 17.66 8.47 -13.10
N ASN A 46 16.97 9.07 -12.14
CA ASN A 46 17.59 9.82 -11.05
C ASN A 46 18.42 8.97 -10.08
N GLU A 47 18.19 7.65 -10.07
CA GLU A 47 18.97 6.69 -9.28
C GLU A 47 20.28 6.27 -9.98
N SER A 48 20.55 6.77 -11.20
CA SER A 48 21.69 6.35 -12.04
C SER A 48 22.37 7.51 -12.78
N LYS A 49 23.56 7.27 -13.34
CA LYS A 49 24.20 8.21 -14.27
C LYS A 49 23.46 8.18 -15.60
N TRP A 50 22.67 9.21 -15.87
CA TRP A 50 21.85 9.26 -17.08
C TRP A 50 22.68 9.54 -18.35
N GLU A 51 22.28 8.89 -19.43
CA GLU A 51 22.88 9.03 -20.75
C GLU A 51 21.80 9.36 -21.80
N CYS A 52 22.10 10.24 -22.75
CA CYS A 52 21.13 10.54 -23.81
C CYS A 52 21.00 9.39 -24.81
N PHE A 53 19.96 9.43 -25.65
CA PHE A 53 19.72 8.43 -26.69
C PHE A 53 20.94 8.20 -27.60
N HIS A 54 21.70 9.25 -27.90
CA HIS A 54 22.89 9.18 -28.76
C HIS A 54 24.14 8.66 -28.06
N CYS A 55 24.15 8.48 -26.73
CA CYS A 55 25.31 7.96 -26.01
C CYS A 55 25.10 6.51 -25.56
N LYS A 56 23.85 6.09 -25.44
CA LYS A 56 23.51 4.73 -25.02
C LYS A 56 23.77 3.69 -26.10
N ILE A 57 24.01 2.47 -25.64
CA ILE A 57 24.15 1.25 -26.45
C ILE A 57 22.93 0.36 -26.31
N CYS A 58 22.73 -0.54 -27.28
CA CYS A 58 21.68 -1.55 -27.18
C CYS A 58 21.95 -2.50 -26.01
N VAL A 59 20.99 -2.67 -25.11
CA VAL A 59 21.17 -3.55 -23.92
C VAL A 59 21.21 -5.05 -24.25
N ILE A 60 20.90 -5.44 -25.49
CA ILE A 60 20.90 -6.84 -25.93
C ILE A 60 22.24 -7.21 -26.55
N CYS A 61 22.76 -6.40 -27.48
CA CYS A 61 23.99 -6.71 -28.20
C CYS A 61 25.20 -5.87 -27.78
N GLY A 62 25.02 -4.87 -26.91
CA GLY A 62 26.11 -4.00 -26.44
C GLY A 62 26.64 -3.01 -27.49
N GLU A 63 26.03 -2.93 -28.67
CA GLU A 63 26.50 -2.06 -29.75
C GLU A 63 25.69 -0.78 -29.86
N LYS A 64 26.33 0.28 -30.36
CA LYS A 64 25.72 1.57 -30.68
C LYS A 64 25.16 1.66 -32.11
N THR A 65 25.54 0.72 -32.98
CA THR A 65 25.36 0.70 -34.44
C THR A 65 24.27 1.64 -34.99
N GLU A 66 24.68 2.85 -35.40
CA GLU A 66 23.78 3.95 -35.81
C GLU A 66 22.91 3.61 -37.03
N LYS A 67 23.34 2.63 -37.82
CA LYS A 67 22.60 2.12 -39.00
C LYS A 67 21.36 1.31 -38.62
N LYS A 68 21.27 0.79 -37.39
CA LYS A 68 20.13 0.00 -36.92
C LYS A 68 19.15 0.93 -36.22
N ARG A 69 17.87 0.82 -36.57
CA ARG A 69 16.79 1.52 -35.86
C ARG A 69 16.81 1.15 -34.37
N MET A 70 16.85 2.14 -33.50
CA MET A 70 16.80 1.96 -32.05
C MET A 70 15.43 2.35 -31.47
N LEU A 71 15.06 1.72 -30.36
CA LEU A 71 13.87 1.94 -29.55
C LEU A 71 14.29 2.34 -28.14
N CYS A 72 13.69 3.38 -27.60
CA CYS A 72 13.84 3.78 -26.21
C CYS A 72 12.59 3.38 -25.42
N CYS A 73 12.78 2.69 -24.29
CA CYS A 73 11.66 2.35 -23.41
C CYS A 73 11.21 3.58 -22.62
N ASN A 74 9.95 4.01 -22.79
CA ASN A 74 9.45 5.21 -22.12
C ASN A 74 9.36 5.10 -20.58
N LEU A 75 9.54 3.90 -20.01
CA LEU A 75 9.41 3.61 -18.57
C LEU A 75 10.74 3.37 -17.84
N CYS A 76 11.82 3.07 -18.56
CA CYS A 76 13.13 2.85 -17.95
C CYS A 76 14.30 3.37 -18.78
N ASP A 77 14.02 4.00 -19.93
CA ASP A 77 14.98 4.75 -20.72
C ASP A 77 16.18 3.92 -21.26
N LYS A 78 16.03 2.59 -21.22
CA LYS A 78 16.94 1.63 -21.86
C LYS A 78 16.73 1.59 -23.37
N ILE A 79 17.83 1.41 -24.11
CA ILE A 79 17.86 1.36 -25.57
C ILE A 79 17.95 -0.08 -26.10
N TYR A 80 17.21 -0.35 -27.17
CA TYR A 80 17.18 -1.63 -27.85
C TYR A 80 17.23 -1.39 -29.35
N HIS A 81 17.98 -2.19 -30.12
CA HIS A 81 17.72 -2.23 -31.56
C HIS A 81 16.34 -2.82 -31.80
N ALA A 82 15.62 -2.29 -32.78
CA ALA A 82 14.30 -2.76 -33.17
C ALA A 82 14.32 -4.24 -33.64
N THR A 83 15.48 -4.73 -34.10
CA THR A 83 15.73 -6.13 -34.47
C THR A 83 16.21 -7.00 -33.31
N CYS A 84 16.63 -6.41 -32.18
CA CYS A 84 17.05 -7.16 -31.00
C CYS A 84 15.89 -7.40 -30.02
N THR A 85 14.70 -6.85 -30.28
CA THR A 85 13.50 -7.06 -29.46
C THR A 85 12.62 -8.17 -30.04
N THR A 86 11.77 -8.77 -29.22
CA THR A 86 10.77 -9.76 -29.66
C THR A 86 9.36 -9.27 -29.32
N PRO A 87 8.44 -9.09 -30.30
CA PRO A 87 8.66 -9.20 -31.74
C PRO A 87 9.63 -8.13 -32.26
N CYS A 88 10.27 -8.41 -33.41
CA CYS A 88 11.07 -7.40 -34.10
C CYS A 88 10.14 -6.27 -34.60
N PHE A 89 10.60 -5.03 -34.55
CA PHE A 89 9.85 -3.84 -35.00
C PHE A 89 10.43 -3.27 -36.30
N PRO A 90 10.10 -3.84 -37.49
CA PRO A 90 10.62 -3.33 -38.76
C PRO A 90 10.06 -1.94 -39.13
N ARG A 91 8.93 -1.54 -38.53
CA ARG A 91 8.33 -0.21 -38.70
C ARG A 91 8.34 0.57 -37.38
N PRO A 92 8.29 1.91 -37.42
CA PRO A 92 8.06 2.72 -36.22
C PRO A 92 6.86 2.20 -35.42
N ALA A 93 7.09 1.90 -34.15
CA ALA A 93 5.97 1.72 -33.23
C ALA A 93 5.18 3.03 -33.19
N ARG A 94 3.88 2.97 -33.46
CA ARG A 94 2.99 4.12 -33.27
C ARG A 94 2.72 4.25 -31.77
N GLY A 95 2.95 5.44 -31.22
CA GLY A 95 2.74 5.72 -29.81
C GLY A 95 3.90 5.32 -28.90
N THR A 96 3.61 5.11 -27.62
CA THR A 96 4.61 4.78 -26.60
C THR A 96 5.02 3.32 -26.67
N TRP A 97 6.31 3.05 -26.51
CA TRP A 97 6.88 1.71 -26.48
C TRP A 97 7.51 1.41 -25.12
N SER A 98 7.25 0.21 -24.61
CA SER A 98 7.85 -0.28 -23.38
C SER A 98 8.53 -1.63 -23.61
N CYS A 99 9.69 -1.82 -22.96
CA CYS A 99 10.41 -3.09 -23.02
C CYS A 99 9.71 -4.17 -22.19
N ASP A 100 10.02 -5.44 -22.47
CA ASP A 100 9.32 -6.56 -21.86
C ASP A 100 9.53 -6.66 -20.35
N ASN A 101 10.68 -6.22 -19.84
CA ASN A 101 10.90 -6.14 -18.40
C ASN A 101 9.92 -5.16 -17.73
N CYS A 102 9.70 -3.99 -18.33
CA CYS A 102 8.73 -3.02 -17.82
C CYS A 102 7.29 -3.55 -17.93
N LYS A 103 6.95 -4.24 -19.04
CA LYS A 103 5.64 -4.90 -19.19
C LYS A 103 5.41 -5.95 -18.10
N LYS A 104 6.36 -6.87 -17.89
CA LYS A 104 6.30 -7.90 -16.82
C LYS A 104 6.12 -7.28 -15.44
N LYS A 105 6.91 -6.25 -15.11
CA LYS A 105 6.78 -5.51 -13.83
C LYS A 105 5.40 -4.88 -13.66
N SER A 106 4.82 -4.32 -14.73
CA SER A 106 3.50 -3.69 -14.68
C SER A 106 2.38 -4.71 -14.44
N VAL A 107 2.44 -5.88 -15.07
CA VAL A 107 1.50 -6.99 -14.85
C VAL A 107 1.60 -7.49 -13.41
N ALA A 108 2.82 -7.80 -12.94
CA ALA A 108 3.05 -8.25 -11.57
C ALA A 108 2.57 -7.23 -10.53
N LYS A 109 2.74 -5.93 -10.79
CA LYS A 109 2.22 -4.86 -9.93
C LYS A 109 0.69 -4.86 -9.87
N LYS A 110 0.01 -5.06 -11.01
CA LYS A 110 -1.46 -5.15 -11.05
C LYS A 110 -1.97 -6.34 -10.25
N GLU A 111 -1.35 -7.50 -10.41
CA GLU A 111 -1.70 -8.71 -9.68
C GLU A 111 -1.51 -8.56 -8.15
N LYS A 112 -0.35 -8.06 -7.72
CA LYS A 112 -0.09 -7.76 -6.30
C LYS A 112 -1.11 -6.77 -5.73
N ASN A 113 -1.44 -5.73 -6.48
CA ASN A 113 -2.46 -4.76 -6.06
C ASN A 113 -3.84 -5.40 -5.94
N HIS A 114 -4.21 -6.32 -6.84
CA HIS A 114 -5.46 -7.06 -6.76
C HIS A 114 -5.51 -7.95 -5.52
N ILE A 115 -4.46 -8.75 -5.29
CA ILE A 115 -4.35 -9.62 -4.10
C ILE A 115 -4.43 -8.78 -2.82
N ASN A 116 -3.72 -7.64 -2.75
CA ASN A 116 -3.76 -6.75 -1.60
C ASN A 116 -5.17 -6.19 -1.34
N ARG A 117 -5.91 -5.83 -2.39
CA ARG A 117 -7.32 -5.38 -2.25
C ARG A 117 -8.19 -6.51 -1.69
N VAL A 118 -8.10 -7.72 -2.26
CA VAL A 118 -8.87 -8.88 -1.79
C VAL A 118 -8.53 -9.21 -0.34
N ALA A 119 -7.24 -9.27 0.00
CA ALA A 119 -6.78 -9.51 1.36
C ALA A 119 -7.30 -8.47 2.35
N ASN A 120 -7.29 -7.18 1.97
CA ASN A 120 -7.87 -6.12 2.79
C ASN A 120 -9.39 -6.31 2.96
N SER A 121 -10.12 -6.65 1.90
CA SER A 121 -11.56 -6.95 2.01
C SER A 121 -11.87 -8.12 2.95
N VAL A 122 -11.06 -9.18 2.92
CA VAL A 122 -11.21 -10.33 3.84
C VAL A 122 -10.89 -9.92 5.29
N LYS A 123 -9.81 -9.17 5.51
CA LYS A 123 -9.44 -8.66 6.84
C LYS A 123 -10.55 -7.80 7.44
N GLU A 124 -11.17 -6.92 6.65
CA GLU A 124 -12.28 -6.09 7.12
C GLU A 124 -13.55 -6.91 7.43
N ARG A 125 -13.86 -7.95 6.64
CA ARG A 125 -14.95 -8.88 6.97
C ARG A 125 -14.69 -9.62 8.29
N TYR A 126 -13.48 -10.12 8.50
CA TYR A 126 -13.09 -10.80 9.73
C TYR A 126 -13.21 -9.87 10.95
N LYS A 127 -12.68 -8.64 10.86
CA LYS A 127 -12.83 -7.62 11.91
C LYS A 127 -14.29 -7.35 12.24
N LYS A 128 -15.15 -7.19 11.22
CA LYS A 128 -16.60 -6.96 11.41
C LYS A 128 -17.28 -8.15 12.08
N HIS A 129 -16.92 -9.38 11.69
CA HIS A 129 -17.48 -10.59 12.29
C HIS A 129 -17.02 -10.75 13.75
N ASN A 130 -15.73 -10.54 14.03
CA ASN A 130 -15.19 -10.61 15.38
C ASN A 130 -15.77 -9.51 16.29
N PHE A 131 -15.96 -8.29 15.76
CA PHE A 131 -16.63 -7.21 16.49
C PHE A 131 -18.07 -7.62 16.89
N LYS A 132 -18.86 -8.15 15.96
CA LYS A 132 -20.21 -8.68 16.26
C LYS A 132 -20.18 -9.77 17.32
N PHE A 133 -19.24 -10.73 17.22
CA PHE A 133 -19.11 -11.81 18.19
C PHE A 133 -18.74 -11.29 19.59
N SER A 134 -17.84 -10.30 19.67
CA SER A 134 -17.47 -9.65 20.92
C SER A 134 -18.64 -8.90 21.58
N ALA A 135 -19.51 -8.28 20.78
CA ALA A 135 -20.73 -7.62 21.27
C ALA A 135 -21.74 -8.63 21.83
N VAL A 136 -21.95 -9.75 21.14
CA VAL A 136 -22.83 -10.85 21.60
C VAL A 136 -22.31 -11.47 22.90
N ARG A 137 -20.99 -11.66 23.03
CA ARG A 137 -20.37 -12.18 24.26
C ARG A 137 -20.57 -11.25 25.46
N LYS A 138 -20.48 -9.93 25.25
CA LYS A 138 -20.78 -8.93 26.31
C LYS A 138 -22.24 -9.02 26.76
N ILE A 139 -23.19 -9.09 25.83
CA ILE A 139 -24.62 -9.22 26.15
C ILE A 139 -24.90 -10.51 26.93
N LYS A 140 -24.35 -11.66 26.49
CA LYS A 140 -24.51 -12.94 27.21
C LYS A 140 -23.93 -12.92 28.63
N ASN A 141 -22.76 -12.31 28.83
CA ASN A 141 -22.16 -12.20 30.15
C ASN A 141 -23.00 -11.29 31.07
N GLN A 142 -23.57 -10.23 30.51
CA GLN A 142 -24.42 -9.29 31.24
C GLN A 142 -25.76 -9.94 31.64
N THR A 143 -26.41 -10.69 30.74
CA THR A 143 -27.63 -11.44 31.09
C THR A 143 -27.38 -12.56 32.09
N TYR A 144 -26.28 -13.30 31.97
CA TYR A 144 -25.89 -14.33 32.94
C TYR A 144 -25.68 -13.74 34.34
N SER A 145 -25.09 -12.55 34.44
CA SER A 145 -24.90 -11.85 35.72
C SER A 145 -26.22 -11.38 36.37
N VAL A 146 -27.24 -11.05 35.57
CA VAL A 146 -28.58 -10.69 36.05
C VAL A 146 -29.35 -11.92 36.52
N ILE A 147 -29.26 -13.04 35.79
CA ILE A 147 -29.88 -14.32 36.17
C ILE A 147 -29.28 -14.84 37.48
N LYS A 148 -27.95 -14.75 37.66
CA LYS A 148 -27.25 -15.17 38.88
C LYS A 148 -27.60 -14.30 40.11
N LYS A 149 -27.95 -13.02 39.91
CA LYS A 149 -28.46 -12.12 40.96
C LYS A 149 -29.93 -12.37 41.32
N LYS A 150 -30.74 -12.88 40.39
CA LYS A 150 -32.12 -13.32 40.67
C LYS A 150 -32.17 -14.63 41.45
N SER A 151 -31.27 -15.58 41.18
CA SER A 151 -31.20 -16.84 41.95
C SER A 151 -30.76 -16.65 43.42
N THR A 152 -30.11 -15.54 43.76
CA THR A 152 -29.80 -15.18 45.16
C THR A 152 -30.95 -14.47 45.88
N HIS A 153 -32.01 -14.07 45.17
CA HIS A 153 -33.19 -13.42 45.75
C HIS A 153 -34.35 -14.40 46.00
N SER A 154 -34.43 -15.53 45.28
CA SER A 154 -35.47 -16.57 45.52
C SER A 154 -35.20 -17.50 46.71
N LYS A 155 -34.17 -17.27 47.54
CA LYS A 155 -33.94 -18.01 48.80
C LYS A 155 -34.30 -17.21 50.06
N LYS A 156 -35.06 -16.12 49.93
CA LYS A 156 -35.42 -15.26 51.06
C LYS A 156 -36.87 -14.78 51.01
N GLU A 157 -37.80 -15.71 50.83
CA GLU A 157 -39.21 -15.51 51.22
C GLU A 157 -39.66 -16.72 52.05
N SER A 158 -39.31 -16.67 53.33
CA SER A 158 -40.02 -17.36 54.41
C SER A 158 -39.82 -16.53 55.68
N GLN A 159 -40.76 -15.61 55.91
CA GLN A 159 -41.56 -15.44 57.13
C GLN A 159 -41.83 -13.98 57.53
N CYS A 160 -43.10 -13.79 57.84
CA CYS A 160 -43.83 -12.60 58.24
C CYS A 160 -43.42 -12.01 59.59
N SER A 161 -43.69 -10.70 59.73
CA SER A 161 -44.19 -9.92 60.89
C SER A 161 -43.74 -10.35 62.31
N SER A 162 -43.26 -9.50 63.23
CA SER A 162 -43.78 -8.19 63.68
C SER A 162 -42.79 -7.54 64.68
N ASP A 163 -42.74 -6.21 64.68
CA ASP A 163 -42.55 -5.22 65.78
C ASP A 163 -41.65 -5.42 67.03
N SER A 164 -40.82 -4.38 67.21
CA SER A 164 -40.55 -3.57 68.42
C SER A 164 -39.71 -4.09 69.60
N SER A 165 -38.49 -3.54 69.64
CA SER A 165 -37.86 -2.77 70.74
C SER A 165 -37.55 -3.36 72.13
N SER A 166 -36.36 -2.95 72.57
CA SER A 166 -35.92 -2.55 73.93
C SER A 166 -35.39 -3.61 74.91
N SER A 167 -34.05 -3.58 75.03
CA SER A 167 -33.22 -3.33 76.23
C SER A 167 -33.22 -4.26 77.45
N GLU A 168 -31.98 -4.40 77.99
CA GLU A 168 -31.59 -4.67 79.39
C GLU A 168 -31.82 -6.11 79.90
N ASP A 169 -31.01 -6.70 80.79
CA ASP A 169 -29.66 -6.47 81.30
C ASP A 169 -29.30 -7.72 82.14
N ASN A 170 -28.00 -7.97 82.31
CA ASN A 170 -27.36 -8.56 83.49
C ASN A 170 -27.56 -10.04 83.95
N THR A 171 -26.42 -10.76 83.84
CA THR A 171 -25.64 -11.45 84.90
C THR A 171 -26.07 -12.77 85.58
N VAL A 172 -25.07 -13.68 85.58
CA VAL A 172 -24.57 -14.54 86.69
C VAL A 172 -25.20 -15.94 86.90
N THR A 173 -24.44 -16.92 86.40
CA THR A 173 -24.00 -18.24 86.93
C THR A 173 -24.82 -19.06 87.96
N GLU A 174 -25.08 -20.31 87.52
CA GLU A 174 -24.96 -21.65 88.21
C GLU A 174 -25.84 -21.98 89.44
N PRO A 175 -26.04 -23.28 89.82
CA PRO A 175 -25.32 -24.51 89.41
C PRO A 175 -26.19 -25.74 89.05
N LYS A 176 -25.49 -26.81 88.65
CA LYS A 176 -25.96 -28.20 88.54
C LYS A 176 -26.45 -28.79 89.86
N SER A 177 -27.53 -29.57 89.78
CA SER A 177 -27.71 -30.86 90.47
C SER A 177 -28.28 -31.80 89.41
N THR A 178 -27.59 -32.86 89.01
CA THR A 178 -27.16 -34.00 89.85
C THR A 178 -25.70 -34.37 89.59
#